data_AF-A0A382QGB4-F1
#
_entry.id   AF-A0A382QGB4-F1
#
_cell.length_a   1.000
_cell.length_b   1.000
_cell.length_c   1.000
_cell.angle_alpha   90.00
_cell.angle_beta   90.00
_cell.angle_gamma   90.00
#
_symmetry.space_group_name_H-M   'P 1'
#
loop_
_entity.id
_entity.type
_entity.pdbx_description
1 polymer ?
#
loop_
_entity_poly.entity_id
_entity_poly.type
_entity_poly.pdbx_seq_one_letter_code
_entity_poly.pdbx_strand_id
1 'polypeptide(L)' 'MLDPLLDVYPQDKNFEEIISYLKKRNAIELEKISNGKNPEVEKRYDRYVDYG' A
#
# COMPACT_ATOMS: atom_id res chain seq x y z
N MET A 1 -13.62 -7.78 -10.23
CA MET A 1 -12.77 -7.58 -9.04
C MET A 1 -11.34 -7.56 -9.55
N LEU A 2 -10.53 -6.59 -9.13
CA LEU A 2 -9.11 -6.56 -9.47
C LEU A 2 -8.36 -7.43 -8.48
N ASP A 3 -7.41 -8.21 -8.97
CA ASP A 3 -6.54 -9.03 -8.12
C ASP A 3 -5.52 -8.13 -7.37
N PRO A 4 -5.10 -8.52 -6.16
CA PRO A 4 -4.08 -7.78 -5.43
C PRO A 4 -2.77 -7.72 -6.23
N LEU A 5 -2.12 -6.55 -6.26
CA LEU A 5 -0.90 -6.33 -7.05
C LEU A 5 0.28 -7.25 -6.66
N LEU A 6 0.25 -7.78 -5.44
CA LEU A 6 1.23 -8.77 -4.97
C LEU A 6 1.09 -10.13 -5.66
N ASP A 7 -0.10 -10.44 -6.18
CA ASP A 7 -0.47 -11.75 -6.68
C ASP A 7 -0.50 -11.82 -8.21
N VAL A 8 -0.42 -10.67 -8.90
CA VAL A 8 -0.51 -10.61 -10.37
C VAL A 8 0.79 -10.92 -11.11
N TYR A 9 1.95 -10.79 -10.44
CA TYR A 9 3.24 -11.04 -11.07
C TYR A 9 3.63 -12.52 -10.98
N PRO A 10 4.09 -13.14 -12.09
CA PRO A 10 4.66 -14.48 -12.05
C PRO A 10 5.84 -14.53 -11.08
N GLN A 11 5.91 -15.56 -10.24
CA GLN A 11 7.03 -15.75 -9.28
C GLN A 11 8.28 -16.31 -9.98
N ASP A 12 8.64 -15.74 -11.13
CA ASP A 12 9.85 -16.08 -11.87
C ASP A 12 11.01 -15.14 -11.48
N LYS A 13 12.23 -15.50 -11.88
CA LYS A 13 13.44 -14.68 -11.59
C LYS A 13 13.46 -13.33 -12.30
N ASN A 14 12.81 -13.19 -13.45
CA ASN A 14 12.75 -11.94 -14.20
C ASN A 14 11.93 -10.87 -13.46
N PHE A 15 11.00 -11.27 -12.58
CA PHE A 15 10.18 -10.35 -11.78
C PHE A 15 10.63 -10.23 -10.31
N GLU A 16 11.73 -10.85 -9.90
CA GLU A 16 12.17 -10.91 -8.51
C GLU A 16 12.34 -9.51 -7.89
N GLU A 17 12.93 -8.58 -8.64
CA GLU A 17 13.18 -7.21 -8.18
C GLU A 17 11.87 -6.45 -7.90
N ILE A 18 10.91 -6.49 -8.84
CA ILE A 18 9.63 -5.80 -8.67
C ILE A 18 8.78 -6.45 -7.57
N ILE A 19 8.78 -7.79 -7.47
CA ILE A 19 8.07 -8.51 -6.41
C ILE A 19 8.65 -8.16 -5.04
N SER A 20 9.98 -8.11 -4.93
CA SER A 20 10.68 -7.72 -3.68
C SER A 20 10.34 -6.29 -3.27
N TYR A 21 10.37 -5.36 -4.24
CA TYR A 21 9.95 -3.98 -4.01
C TYR A 21 8.51 -3.88 -3.51
N LEU A 22 7.57 -4.57 -4.16
CA LEU A 22 6.15 -4.56 -3.80
C LEU A 22 5.92 -5.11 -2.38
N LYS A 23 6.56 -6.23 -2.03
CA LYS A 23 6.49 -6.81 -0.68
C LYS A 23 6.99 -5.83 0.38
N LYS A 24 8.16 -5.21 0.15
CA LYS A 24 8.73 -4.21 1.06
C LYS A 24 7.81 -3.00 1.20
N ARG A 25 7.29 -2.49 0.10
CA ARG A 25 6.39 -1.32 0.08
C ARG A 25 5.10 -1.62 0.84
N ASN A 26 4.50 -2.78 0.61
CA ASN A 26 3.27 -3.20 1.27
C ASN A 26 3.45 -3.29 2.79
N ALA A 27 4.56 -3.90 3.25
CA ALA A 27 4.87 -3.97 4.68
C ALA A 27 4.98 -2.59 5.34
N ILE A 28 5.69 -1.65 4.70
CA ILE A 28 5.84 -0.27 5.19
C ILE A 28 4.49 0.43 5.28
N GLU A 29 3.62 0.27 4.28
CA GLU A 29 2.31 0.93 4.28
C GLU A 29 1.37 0.33 5.32
N LEU A 30 1.37 -1.00 5.50
CA LEU A 30 0.63 -1.67 6.57
C LEU A 30 1.08 -1.20 7.97
N GLU A 31 2.38 -1.02 8.17
CA GLU A 31 2.92 -0.47 9.41
C GLU A 31 2.44 0.97 9.66
N LYS A 32 2.48 1.83 8.64
CA LYS A 32 1.99 3.21 8.75
C LYS A 32 0.50 3.26 9.08
N ILE A 33 -0.31 2.42 8.45
CA ILE A 33 -1.76 2.34 8.71
C ILE A 33 -2.00 1.89 10.14
N SER A 34 -1.37 0.79 10.56
CA SER A 34 -1.53 0.22 11.90
C SER A 34 -1.10 1.19 13.01
N ASN A 35 -0.09 2.01 12.74
CA ASN A 35 0.43 3.01 13.70
C ASN A 35 -0.30 4.36 13.65
N GLY A 36 -1.34 4.53 12.82
CA GLY A 36 -2.02 5.82 12.64
C GLY A 36 -1.10 6.90 12.07
N LYS A 37 -0.09 6.49 11.27
CA LYS A 37 0.89 7.37 10.63
C LYS A 37 0.77 7.36 9.11
N ASN A 38 -0.39 6.95 8.58
CA ASN A 38 -0.63 6.98 7.15
C ASN A 38 -1.12 8.38 6.75
N PRO A 39 -0.30 9.20 6.06
CA PRO A 39 -0.65 10.57 5.75
C PRO A 39 -1.86 10.69 4.80
N GLU A 40 -2.16 9.66 4.00
CA GLU A 40 -3.35 9.68 3.14
C GLU A 40 -4.64 9.46 3.93
N VAL A 41 -4.57 8.70 5.04
CA VAL A 41 -5.70 8.56 5.98
C VAL A 41 -5.95 9.89 6.68
N GLU A 42 -4.90 10.55 7.19
CA GLU A 42 -5.01 11.87 7.84
C GLU A 42 -5.57 12.92 6.86
N LYS A 43 -5.01 13.04 5.65
CA LYS A 43 -5.54 13.94 4.61
C LYS A 43 -7.00 13.66 4.27
N ARG A 44 -7.42 12.39 4.30
CA ARG A 44 -8.82 12.02 4.02
C ARG A 44 -9.73 12.45 5.17
N TYR A 45 -9.27 12.29 6.41
CA TYR A 45 -9.97 12.76 7.59
C TYR A 45 -10.13 14.29 7.56
N ASP A 46 -9.06 15.04 7.31
CA ASP A 46 -9.09 16.50 7.18
C ASP A 46 -10.13 16.95 6.14
N ARG A 47 -10.13 16.32 4.96
CA ARG A 47 -11.16 16.59 3.93
C ARG A 47 -12.57 16.28 4.41
N TYR A 48 -12.79 15.17 5.14
CA TYR A 48 -14.12 14.87 5.68
C TYR A 48 -14.59 15.92 6.69
N VAL A 49 -13.69 16.50 7.47
CA VAL A 49 -13.99 17.61 8.38
C VAL A 49 -14.29 18.90 7.60
N ASP A 50 -13.50 19.21 6.58
CA ASP A 50 -13.67 20.41 5.74
C ASP A 50 -14.99 20.42 4.95
N TYR A 51 -15.48 19.25 4.54
CA TYR A 51 -16.78 19.09 3.86
C TYR A 51 -17.98 18.90 4.82
N GLY A 52 -17.78 19.12 6.13
CA GLY A 52 -18.80 19.00 7.18
C GLY A 52 -20.03 19.88 6.96
#